data_AF-A0A9D4DM46-F1
#
_entry.id   AF-A0A9D4DM46-F1
#
_cell.length_a   1.000
_cell.length_b   1.000
_cell.length_c   1.000
_cell.angle_alpha   90.00
_cell.angle_beta   90.00
_cell.angle_gamma   90.00
#
_symmetry.space_group_name_H-M   'P 1'
#
loop_
_entity.id
_entity.type
_entity.pdbx_description
1 polymer ?
#
loop_
_entity_poly.entity_id
_entity_poly.type
_entity_poly.pdbx_seq_one_letter_code
_entity_poly.pdbx_strand_id
1 'polypeptide(L)' 'MSSFLRTRYILYLSGYYCPNGTKYSSQYRCPTGTYGNSTGLFQISECTPCPGGYYCDQQAQTMYTLLCNPG' A
#
# COMPACT_ATOMS: atom_id res chain seq x y z
N MET A 1 27.30 9.61 -0.71
CA MET A 1 26.49 8.47 -1.17
C MET A 1 25.05 8.77 -0.81
N SER A 2 24.19 8.86 -1.84
CA SER A 2 22.73 8.95 -1.79
C SER A 2 22.08 10.29 -1.37
N SER A 3 22.09 11.23 -2.33
CA SER A 3 20.91 11.94 -2.85
C SER A 3 19.99 12.61 -1.81
N PHE A 4 20.19 13.88 -1.46
CA PHE A 4 19.59 15.02 -2.16
C PHE A 4 18.39 14.68 -3.06
N LEU A 5 17.17 14.65 -2.47
CA LEU A 5 15.96 15.31 -2.95
C LEU A 5 15.06 15.52 -1.70
N ARG A 6 15.20 16.66 -1.01
CA ARG A 6 14.32 17.84 -1.18
C ARG A 6 12.97 17.69 -0.46
N THR A 7 12.90 18.28 0.73
CA THR A 7 11.78 19.10 1.24
C THR A 7 10.34 18.61 0.97
N ARG A 8 9.64 18.13 2.02
CA ARG A 8 8.16 18.13 2.14
C ARG A 8 7.35 17.42 1.03
N TYR A 9 7.82 16.31 0.47
CA TYR A 9 6.91 15.36 -0.18
C TYR A 9 6.77 14.14 0.73
N ILE A 10 5.65 14.05 1.45
CA ILE A 10 5.20 12.76 1.99
C ILE A 10 5.00 11.89 0.75
N LEU A 11 6.04 11.15 0.37
CA LEU A 11 5.99 10.19 -0.74
C LEU A 11 5.06 9.10 -0.26
N TYR A 12 3.78 9.25 -0.58
CA TYR A 12 2.80 8.22 -0.36
C TYR A 12 3.27 6.97 -1.08
N LEU A 13 3.66 5.99 -0.29
CA LEU A 13 4.07 4.72 -0.83
C LEU A 13 2.79 3.94 -1.13
N SER A 14 2.74 3.34 -2.31
CA SER A 14 1.68 2.39 -2.62
C SER A 14 1.69 1.30 -1.54
N GLY A 15 0.50 0.84 -1.15
CA GLY A 15 0.27 -0.09 -0.05
C GLY A 15 0.01 0.61 1.28
N TYR A 16 0.16 1.93 1.35
CA TYR A 16 -0.02 2.71 2.57
C TYR A 16 -1.03 3.82 2.39
N TYR A 17 -1.77 4.10 3.45
CA TYR A 17 -2.65 5.26 3.52
C TYR A 17 -2.18 6.23 4.61
N CYS A 18 -2.47 7.52 4.45
CA CYS A 18 -2.12 8.56 5.41
C CYS A 18 -3.33 9.47 5.60
N PRO A 19 -4.11 9.28 6.69
CA PRO A 19 -5.12 10.26 7.06
C PRO A 19 -4.49 11.62 7.39
N ASN A 20 -5.32 12.66 7.47
CA ASN A 20 -4.82 14.00 7.79
C ASN A 20 -4.11 14.01 9.16
N GLY A 21 -2.89 14.57 9.21
CA GLY A 21 -2.05 14.58 10.42
C GLY A 21 -1.03 13.44 10.54
N THR A 22 -0.85 12.61 9.52
CA THR A 22 0.16 11.54 9.53
C THR A 22 1.58 12.09 9.39
N LYS A 23 2.51 11.62 10.24
CA LYS A 23 3.94 12.05 10.18
C LYS A 23 4.77 11.28 9.16
N TYR A 24 4.42 10.02 8.91
CA TYR A 24 5.19 9.11 8.05
C TYR A 24 4.30 8.48 6.99
N SER A 25 4.79 8.42 5.74
CA SER A 25 4.06 7.75 4.65
C SER A 25 3.91 6.24 4.83
N SER A 26 4.69 5.64 5.73
CA SER A 26 4.62 4.22 6.08
C SER A 26 3.84 3.93 7.37
N GLN A 27 3.16 4.93 7.94
CA GLN A 27 2.52 4.83 9.26
C GLN A 27 1.30 3.91 9.24
N TYR A 28 0.44 4.01 8.22
CA TYR A 28 -0.74 3.16 8.10
C TYR A 28 -0.66 2.28 6.87
N ARG A 29 -0.60 0.97 7.11
CA ARG A 29 -0.54 -0.07 6.08
C ARG A 29 -1.93 -0.51 5.67
N CYS A 30 -2.14 -0.76 4.39
CA CYS A 30 -3.30 -1.53 3.96
C CYS A 30 -3.24 -2.93 4.59
N PRO A 31 -4.36 -3.42 5.16
CA PRO A 31 -4.42 -4.72 5.81
C PRO A 31 -4.28 -5.86 4.79
N THR A 32 -3.99 -7.06 5.28
CA THR A 32 -4.03 -8.29 4.47
C THR A 32 -5.40 -8.49 3.84
N GLY A 33 -5.42 -9.07 2.64
CA GLY A 33 -6.63 -9.15 1.80
C GLY A 33 -6.90 -7.90 0.96
N THR A 34 -6.12 -6.82 1.14
CA THR A 34 -6.17 -5.62 0.29
C THR A 34 -4.79 -5.24 -0.21
N TYR A 35 -4.73 -4.55 -1.34
CA TYR A 35 -3.51 -3.99 -1.90
C TYR A 35 -3.75 -2.52 -2.24
N GLY A 36 -2.74 -1.68 -2.01
CA GLY A 36 -2.79 -0.26 -2.36
C GLY A 36 -1.92 -0.01 -3.57
N ASN A 37 -2.39 -0.23 -4.79
CA ASN A 37 -1.55 0.09 -5.96
C ASN A 37 -1.35 1.61 -6.13
N SER A 38 -2.32 2.40 -5.67
CA SER A 38 -2.30 3.85 -5.75
C SER A 38 -1.44 4.46 -4.65
N THR A 39 -0.78 5.56 -4.99
CA THR A 39 -0.18 6.48 -4.03
C THR A 39 -1.21 7.56 -3.65
N GLY A 40 -1.13 8.09 -2.44
CA GLY A 40 -2.01 9.18 -1.99
C GLY A 40 -3.26 8.72 -1.24
N LEU A 41 -3.34 7.46 -0.82
CA LEU A 41 -4.50 6.93 -0.11
C LEU A 41 -4.64 7.65 1.23
N PHE A 42 -5.80 8.19 1.57
CA PHE A 42 -6.06 8.80 2.88
C PHE A 42 -6.80 7.87 3.83
N GLN A 43 -7.53 6.89 3.28
CA GLN A 43 -8.36 5.97 4.05
C GLN A 43 -8.12 4.51 3.65
N ILE A 44 -8.40 3.61 4.59
CA ILE A 44 -8.33 2.16 4.37
C ILE A 44 -9.34 1.70 3.31
N SER A 45 -10.46 2.40 3.15
CA SER A 45 -11.48 2.12 2.13
C SER A 45 -10.99 2.37 0.71
N GLU A 46 -9.90 3.12 0.55
CA GLU A 46 -9.24 3.32 -0.74
C GLU A 46 -8.25 2.19 -1.05
N CYS A 47 -7.94 1.31 -0.08
CA CYS A 47 -7.20 0.09 -0.36
C CYS A 47 -8.07 -0.84 -1.21
N THR A 48 -7.55 -1.28 -2.36
CA THR A 48 -8.27 -2.13 -3.28
C THR A 48 -8.32 -3.57 -2.73
N PRO A 49 -9.49 -4.22 -2.65
CA PRO A 49 -9.56 -5.62 -2.24
C PRO A 49 -8.86 -6.52 -3.25
N CYS A 50 -8.19 -7.57 -2.75
CA CYS A 50 -7.49 -8.54 -3.58
C CYS A 50 -8.50 -9.23 -4.54
N PRO A 51 -8.22 -9.31 -5.85
CA PRO A 51 -9.12 -9.96 -6.80
C PRO A 51 -9.25 -11.46 -6.50
N GLY A 52 -10.44 -12.02 -6.72
CA GLY A 52 -10.70 -13.45 -6.54
C GLY A 52 -9.78 -14.31 -7.42
N GLY A 53 -9.12 -15.31 -6.82
CA GLY A 53 -8.08 -16.11 -7.46
C GLY A 53 -6.64 -15.66 -7.15
N TYR A 54 -6.48 -14.56 -6.42
CA TYR A 54 -5.19 -14.05 -5.95
C TYR A 54 -5.17 -13.95 -4.42
N TYR A 55 -3.98 -14.01 -3.82
CA TYR A 55 -3.79 -13.86 -2.39
C TYR A 55 -2.97 -12.61 -2.07
N CYS A 56 -3.45 -11.84 -1.09
CA CYS A 56 -2.75 -10.71 -0.47
C CYS A 56 -2.46 -11.06 0.99
N ASP A 57 -1.38 -11.81 1.24
CA ASP A 57 -0.99 -12.32 2.56
C ASP A 57 -0.15 -11.32 3.37
N GLN A 58 0.33 -10.25 2.75
CA GLN A 58 1.17 -9.24 3.37
C GLN A 58 0.43 -7.90 3.55
N GLN A 59 0.83 -7.19 4.60
CA GLN A 59 0.37 -5.81 4.85
C GLN A 59 1.16 -4.85 3.96
N ALA A 60 0.48 -3.80 3.49
CA ALA A 60 1.01 -2.84 2.52
C ALA A 60 1.52 -3.44 1.21
N GLN A 61 0.79 -4.44 0.70
CA GLN A 61 1.01 -4.95 -0.64
C GLN A 61 0.68 -3.88 -1.69
N THR A 62 1.61 -3.67 -2.62
CA THR A 62 1.41 -2.84 -3.83
C THR A 62 0.88 -3.66 -5.00
N MET A 63 1.07 -4.97 -4.92
CA MET A 63 0.67 -5.97 -5.89
C MET A 63 0.11 -7.18 -5.15
N TYR A 64 -0.84 -7.86 -5.76
CA TYR A 64 -1.33 -9.15 -5.29
C TYR A 64 -0.36 -10.27 -5.71
N THR A 65 -0.31 -11.36 -4.96
CA THR A 65 0.51 -12.53 -5.31
C THR A 65 -0.38 -13.53 -6.04
N LEU A 66 0.05 -14.02 -7.21
CA LEU A 66 -0.64 -15.11 -7.92
C LEU A 66 -0.36 -16.42 -7.17
N LEU A 67 -1.35 -16.90 -6.42
CA LEU A 67 -1.24 -18.09 -5.56
C LEU A 67 -2.36 -19.10 -5.81
N CYS A 68 -2.81 -19.20 -7.05
CA CYS A 68 -3.66 -20.31 -7.46
C CYS A 68 -2.78 -21.32 -8.21
N ASN A 69 -2.28 -22.33 -7.50
CA ASN A 69 -1.90 -23.58 -8.15
C ASN A 69 -3.21 -24.37 -8.33
N PRO A 70 -3.76 -24.48 -9.55
CA PRO A 70 -4.74 -25.53 -9.83
C PRO A 70 -3.99 -26.86 -9.69
N GLY A 71 -4.26 -27.58 -8.61
CA GLY A 71 -3.94 -29.00 -8.50
C GLY A 71 -4.84 -29.80 -9.42
#